data_AF-A0A958UXL6-F1
#
_entry.id   AF-A0A958UXL6-F1
#
_cell.length_a   1.000
_cell.length_b   1.000
_cell.length_c   1.000
_cell.angle_alpha   90.00
_cell.angle_beta   90.00
_cell.angle_gamma   90.00
#
_symmetry.space_group_name_H-M   'P 1'
#
loop_
_entity.id
_entity.type
_entity.pdbx_description
1 polymer ?
#
loop_
_entity_poly.entity_id
_entity_poly.type
_entity_poly.pdbx_seq_one_letter_code
_entity_poly.pdbx_strand_id
1 'polypeptide(L)'
;SQTGLSDAVVSGFFSPKEPTKGGLIWGAGPVFLVPTATDDALGTHKFGLGPTVVALKQSGSITFGCLVNHIWSVAGNDDYGDVNTTFFQPFVAKNFAGGYALTFNTELSQ
;
A
#
# COMPACT_ATOMS: atom_id res chain seq x y z
N SER A 1 -26.28 -11.08 -2.09
CA SER A 1 -24.88 -11.13 -1.63
C SER A 1 -24.01 -11.33 -2.85
N GLN A 2 -22.91 -10.60 -3.00
CA GLN A 2 -21.86 -10.89 -3.98
C GLN A 2 -20.69 -11.59 -3.29
N THR A 3 -19.98 -12.45 -4.01
CA THR A 3 -18.81 -13.17 -3.50
C THR A 3 -17.83 -13.37 -4.65
N GLY A 4 -16.57 -13.00 -4.44
CA GLY A 4 -15.54 -13.07 -5.46
C GLY A 4 -14.27 -12.37 -5.01
N LEU A 5 -13.28 -12.35 -5.89
CA LEU A 5 -12.07 -11.53 -5.72
C LEU A 5 -12.35 -10.11 -6.19
N SER A 6 -11.70 -9.14 -5.55
CA SER A 6 -11.58 -7.77 -6.04
C SER A 6 -10.30 -7.62 -6.88
N ASP A 7 -10.02 -6.40 -7.32
CA ASP A 7 -8.78 -6.08 -8.04
C ASP A 7 -7.56 -6.23 -7.13
N ALA A 8 -6.46 -6.72 -7.68
CA ALA A 8 -5.21 -6.89 -6.96
C ALA A 8 -4.42 -5.59 -6.97
N VAL A 9 -3.97 -5.14 -5.80
CA VAL A 9 -2.98 -4.06 -5.66
C VAL A 9 -1.61 -4.67 -5.38
N VAL A 10 -0.65 -4.44 -6.26
CA VAL A 10 0.71 -5.01 -6.18
C VAL A 10 1.73 -3.87 -6.11
N SER A 11 2.53 -3.84 -5.04
CA SER A 11 3.58 -2.83 -4.84
C SER A 11 4.97 -3.45 -4.92
N GLY A 12 5.87 -2.79 -5.64
CA GLY A 12 7.31 -3.08 -5.62
C GLY A 12 8.09 -1.97 -4.93
N PHE A 13 9.11 -2.33 -4.16
CA PHE A 13 9.94 -1.35 -3.43
C PHE A 13 11.43 -1.56 -3.71
N PHE A 14 12.10 -0.48 -4.11
CA PHE A 14 13.55 -0.37 -4.07
C PHE A 14 13.93 0.33 -2.76
N SER A 15 14.79 -0.31 -1.97
CA SER A 15 15.25 0.19 -0.66
C SER A 15 16.77 0.15 -0.59
N PRO A 16 17.42 1.13 0.04
CA PRO A 16 18.80 0.97 0.49
C PRO A 16 18.95 -0.27 1.36
N LYS A 17 20.12 -0.92 1.29
CA LYS A 17 20.43 -2.13 2.08
C LYS A 17 20.49 -1.83 3.59
N GLU A 18 20.99 -0.66 3.95
CA GLU A 18 21.18 -0.24 5.33
C GLU A 18 20.33 0.99 5.63
N PRO A 19 19.83 1.15 6.87
CA PRO A 19 19.17 2.37 7.29
C PRO A 19 20.07 3.59 7.07
N THR A 20 19.47 4.75 6.86
CA THR A 20 20.22 6.02 6.84
C THR A 20 20.94 6.26 8.17
N LYS A 21 21.88 7.22 8.21
CA LYS A 21 22.56 7.63 9.46
C LYS A 21 21.60 7.98 10.61
N GLY A 22 20.36 8.38 10.31
CA GLY A 22 19.32 8.70 11.29
C GLY A 22 18.41 7.52 11.67
N GLY A 23 18.70 6.30 11.20
CA GLY A 23 17.90 5.09 11.43
C GLY A 23 16.61 5.00 10.60
N LEU A 24 16.44 5.88 9.61
CA LEU A 24 15.30 5.81 8.67
C LEU A 24 15.52 4.65 7.70
N ILE A 25 14.54 3.77 7.61
CA ILE A 25 14.38 2.73 6.60
C ILE A 25 13.30 3.21 5.65
N TRP A 26 13.55 3.18 4.34
CA TRP A 26 12.59 3.63 3.36
C TRP A 26 12.71 2.85 2.06
N GLY A 27 11.61 2.72 1.35
CA GLY A 27 11.57 2.16 0.01
C GLY A 27 10.61 2.95 -0.86
N ALA A 28 10.92 3.02 -2.14
CA ALA A 28 10.05 3.63 -3.14
C ALA A 28 10.02 2.77 -4.39
N GLY A 29 8.91 2.79 -5.11
CA GLY A 29 8.78 2.05 -6.36
C GLY A 29 7.40 2.18 -6.97
N PRO A 30 7.05 1.29 -7.91
CA PRO A 30 5.76 1.30 -8.57
C PRO A 30 4.70 0.55 -7.75
N VAL A 31 3.45 0.99 -7.87
CA VAL A 31 2.25 0.25 -7.51
C VAL A 31 1.41 0.01 -8.77
N PHE A 32 0.81 -1.17 -8.85
CA PHE A 32 -0.06 -1.58 -9.93
C PHE A 32 -1.42 -1.96 -9.36
N LEU A 33 -2.49 -1.47 -9.98
CA LEU A 33 -3.84 -1.99 -9.82
C LEU A 33 -4.11 -2.93 -11.00
N VAL A 34 -4.35 -4.20 -10.72
CA VAL A 34 -4.54 -5.23 -11.73
C VAL A 34 -6.00 -5.69 -11.67
N PRO A 35 -6.76 -5.63 -12.80
CA PRO A 35 -8.17 -5.98 -12.82
C PRO A 35 -8.38 -7.50 -12.76
N THR A 36 -8.19 -8.06 -11.57
CA THR A 36 -8.33 -9.51 -11.29
C THR A 36 -9.69 -9.87 -10.73
N ALA A 37 -10.61 -8.90 -10.60
CA ALA A 37 -11.91 -9.15 -10.03
C ALA A 37 -12.67 -10.23 -10.81
N THR A 38 -13.32 -11.14 -10.07
CA THR A 38 -14.08 -12.26 -10.66
C THR A 38 -15.57 -11.98 -10.77
N ASP A 39 -16.03 -10.87 -10.20
CA ASP A 39 -17.40 -10.37 -10.26
C ASP A 39 -17.34 -8.89 -10.61
N ASP A 40 -18.17 -8.47 -11.57
CA ASP A 40 -18.15 -7.10 -12.09
C ASP A 40 -18.43 -6.05 -11.02
N ALA A 41 -19.16 -6.39 -9.96
CA ALA A 41 -19.48 -5.50 -8.85
C ALA A 41 -18.31 -5.31 -7.86
N LEU A 42 -17.25 -6.12 -7.95
CA LEU A 42 -16.12 -6.11 -7.02
C LEU A 42 -14.85 -5.48 -7.62
N GLY A 43 -14.85 -5.18 -8.91
CA GLY A 43 -13.70 -4.65 -9.65
C GLY A 43 -13.94 -3.27 -10.23
N THR A 44 -12.85 -2.55 -10.46
CA THR A 44 -12.83 -1.28 -11.18
C THR A 44 -12.75 -1.48 -12.70
N HIS A 45 -12.31 -2.66 -13.15
CA HIS A 45 -12.03 -2.98 -14.57
C HIS A 45 -10.98 -2.06 -15.20
N LYS A 46 -10.15 -1.44 -14.36
CA LYS A 46 -9.06 -0.57 -14.76
C LYS A 46 -7.73 -1.21 -14.40
N PHE A 47 -6.81 -1.19 -15.35
CA PHE A 47 -5.40 -1.33 -15.06
C PHE A 47 -4.86 0.02 -14.64
N GLY A 48 -4.30 0.07 -13.42
CA GLY A 48 -3.75 1.29 -12.85
C GLY A 48 -2.27 1.17 -12.54
N LEU A 49 -1.61 2.31 -12.55
CA LEU A 49 -0.19 2.45 -12.25
C LEU A 49 0.04 3.73 -11.46
N GLY A 50 0.99 3.70 -10.55
CA GLY A 50 1.54 4.92 -9.98
C GLY A 50 2.66 4.66 -8.99
N PRO A 51 3.08 5.69 -8.24
CA PRO A 51 4.15 5.57 -7.27
C PRO A 51 3.66 5.02 -5.92
N THR A 52 4.56 4.32 -5.22
CA THR A 52 4.40 3.91 -3.83
C THR A 52 5.67 4.20 -3.05
N VAL A 53 5.52 4.57 -1.79
CA VAL A 53 6.60 4.88 -0.85
C VAL A 53 6.25 4.30 0.51
N VAL A 54 7.22 3.67 1.15
CA VAL A 54 7.16 3.27 2.55
C VAL A 54 8.33 3.91 3.28
N ALA A 55 8.08 4.41 4.49
CA ALA A 55 9.12 4.95 5.35
C ALA A 55 8.83 4.56 6.79
N LEU A 56 9.84 4.06 7.50
CA LEU A 56 9.71 3.68 8.90
C LEU A 56 11.01 3.89 9.66
N LYS A 57 10.88 4.01 10.97
CA LYS A 57 12.01 4.04 11.90
C LYS A 57 11.75 3.10 13.06
N GLN A 58 12.80 2.39 13.46
CA GLN A 58 12.80 1.53 14.63
C GLN A 58 13.57 2.21 15.75
N SER A 59 12.92 2.42 16.89
CA SER A 59 13.50 3.03 18.09
C SER A 59 13.23 2.13 19.29
N GLY A 60 14.22 1.32 19.66
CA GLY A 60 14.06 0.29 20.68
C GLY A 60 13.00 -0.74 20.25
N SER A 61 11.95 -0.91 21.06
CA SER A 61 10.85 -1.83 20.78
C SER A 61 9.75 -1.24 19.88
N ILE A 62 9.82 0.04 19.54
CA ILE A 62 8.77 0.72 18.76
C ILE A 62 9.22 0.88 17.31
N THR A 63 8.37 0.45 16.38
CA THR A 63 8.46 0.77 14.96
C THR A 63 7.34 1.72 14.60
N PHE A 64 7.62 2.81 13.90
CA PHE A 64 6.60 3.72 13.41
C PHE A 64 6.94 4.16 12.00
N GLY A 65 5.93 4.48 11.21
CA GLY A 65 6.11 4.80 9.81
C GLY A 65 4.81 5.09 9.09
N CYS A 66 4.89 5.15 7.77
CA CYS A 66 3.74 5.23 6.90
C CYS A 66 4.00 4.53 5.57
N LEU A 67 2.90 4.13 4.93
CA LEU A 67 2.82 3.68 3.56
C LEU A 67 1.95 4.66 2.79
N VAL A 68 2.44 5.10 1.63
CA VAL A 68 1.72 6.02 0.75
C VAL A 68 1.77 5.49 -0.67
N ASN A 69 0.64 5.44 -1.35
CA ASN A 69 0.62 5.19 -2.78
C ASN A 69 -0.42 6.06 -3.47
N HIS A 70 -0.20 6.28 -4.75
CA HIS A 70 -1.15 6.99 -5.59
C HIS A 70 -1.29 6.21 -6.90
N ILE A 71 -2.52 5.94 -7.32
CA ILE A 71 -2.81 5.11 -8.48
C ILE A 71 -3.70 5.90 -9.44
N TRP A 72 -3.29 5.95 -10.71
CA TRP A 72 -4.13 6.36 -11.82
C TRP A 72 -4.50 5.16 -12.68
N SER A 73 -5.72 5.11 -13.20
CA SER A 73 -6.04 4.20 -14.31
C SER A 73 -5.30 4.66 -15.57
N VAL A 74 -4.66 3.72 -16.26
CA VAL A 74 -3.94 3.98 -17.52
C VAL A 74 -4.52 3.20 -18.70
N ALA A 75 -5.27 2.13 -18.42
CA ALA A 75 -6.00 1.34 -19.40
C ALA A 75 -7.19 0.63 -18.72
N GLY A 76 -8.12 0.11 -19.50
CA GLY A 76 -9.26 -0.66 -18.98
C GLY A 76 -10.53 -0.39 -19.77
N ASN A 77 -11.66 -0.82 -19.23
CA ASN A 77 -12.97 -0.61 -19.86
C ASN A 77 -13.43 0.86 -19.70
N ASP A 78 -13.80 1.52 -20.80
CA ASP A 78 -14.26 2.91 -20.82
C ASP A 78 -15.67 3.10 -20.24
N ASP A 79 -16.45 2.02 -20.12
CA ASP A 79 -17.77 2.04 -19.47
C ASP A 79 -17.67 2.24 -17.94
N TYR A 80 -16.47 2.07 -17.36
CA TYR A 80 -16.19 2.21 -15.93
C TYR A 80 -15.46 3.52 -15.65
N GLY A 81 -15.72 4.10 -14.47
CA GLY A 81 -15.06 5.34 -14.04
C GLY A 81 -13.55 5.17 -13.88
N ASP A 82 -12.81 6.24 -14.19
CA ASP A 82 -11.35 6.24 -14.03
C ASP A 82 -10.95 6.18 -12.54
N VAL A 83 -9.82 5.53 -12.28
CA VAL A 83 -9.22 5.44 -10.95
C VAL A 83 -8.23 6.59 -10.79
N ASN A 84 -8.39 7.35 -9.73
CA ASN A 84 -7.44 8.36 -9.27
C ASN A 84 -7.54 8.39 -7.76
N THR A 85 -6.73 7.58 -7.10
CA THR A 85 -6.87 7.34 -5.67
C THR A 85 -5.54 7.44 -4.96
N THR A 86 -5.54 8.20 -3.88
CA THR A 86 -4.43 8.30 -2.93
C THR A 86 -4.71 7.45 -1.72
N PHE A 87 -3.75 6.60 -1.38
CA PHE A 87 -3.74 5.80 -0.18
C PHE A 87 -2.70 6.33 0.79
N PHE A 88 -3.09 6.56 2.04
CA PHE A 88 -2.19 6.96 3.12
C PHE A 88 -2.47 6.13 4.37
N GLN A 89 -1.46 5.40 4.83
CA GLN A 89 -1.56 4.53 6.00
C GLN A 89 -0.40 4.78 6.97
N PRO A 90 -0.55 5.65 7.98
CA PRO A 90 0.39 5.72 9.08
C PRO A 90 0.20 4.54 10.02
N PHE A 91 1.29 4.08 10.62
CA PHE A 91 1.29 2.96 11.55
C PHE A 91 2.32 3.13 12.67
N VAL A 92 2.01 2.50 13.80
CA VAL A 92 2.92 2.29 14.92
C VAL A 92 2.76 0.87 15.44
N ALA A 93 3.88 0.21 15.72
CA ALA A 93 3.93 -1.14 16.27
C ALA A 93 4.89 -1.18 17.46
N LYS A 94 4.44 -1.72 18.59
CA LYS A 94 5.28 -2.00 19.76
C LYS A 94 5.52 -3.50 19.85
N ASN A 95 6.78 -3.89 19.73
CA ASN A 95 7.22 -5.28 19.84
C ASN A 95 7.53 -5.63 21.30
N PHE A 96 7.10 -6.80 21.74
CA PHE A 96 7.33 -7.31 23.08
C PHE A 96 8.30 -8.50 23.05
N ALA A 97 8.95 -8.75 24.19
CA ALA A 97 9.73 -9.98 24.35
C ALA A 97 8.82 -11.20 24.14
N GLY A 98 9.31 -12.19 23.38
CA GLY A 98 8.54 -13.37 23.00
C GLY A 98 7.90 -13.33 21.60
N GLY A 99 8.15 -12.27 20.81
CA GLY A 99 7.77 -12.22 19.38
C GLY A 99 6.38 -11.65 19.10
N TYR A 100 5.66 -11.19 20.14
CA TYR A 100 4.36 -10.54 20.00
C TYR A 100 4.52 -9.06 19.67
N ALA A 101 3.57 -8.50 18.92
CA ALA A 101 3.50 -7.07 18.64
C ALA A 101 2.06 -6.54 18.81
N LEU A 102 1.94 -5.34 19.34
CA LEU A 102 0.70 -4.56 19.29
C LEU A 102 0.86 -3.48 18.23
N THR A 103 -0.03 -3.49 17.24
CA THR A 103 0.00 -2.55 16.11
C THR A 103 -1.25 -1.69 16.11
N PHE A 104 -1.05 -0.41 15.82
CA PHE A 104 -2.12 0.54 15.50
C PHE A 104 -1.81 1.16 14.15
N ASN A 105 -2.79 1.13 13.25
CA ASN A 105 -2.72 1.78 11.95
C ASN A 105 -4.06 2.47 11.65
N THR A 106 -4.00 3.53 10.86
CA THR A 106 -5.19 4.15 10.27
C THR A 106 -5.04 4.17 8.77
N GLU A 107 -6.14 4.19 8.05
CA GLU A 107 -6.13 4.19 6.59
C GLU A 107 -7.01 5.33 6.07
N LEU A 108 -6.46 6.08 5.11
CA LEU A 108 -7.19 7.07 4.34
C LEU A 108 -7.05 6.71 2.86
N SER A 109 -8.19 6.58 2.20
CA SER A 109 -8.31 6.38 0.76
C SER A 109 -9.23 7.47 0.21
N GLN A 110 -8.74 8.25 -0.75
CA GLN A 110 -9.49 9.29 -1.45
C GLN A 110 -9.27 9.16 -2.95
#